data_AF-A0A1Y4JL09-F1
#
_entry.id   AF-A0A1Y4JL09-F1
#
_cell.length_a   1.000
_cell.length_b   1.000
_cell.length_c   1.000
_cell.angle_alpha   90.00
_cell.angle_beta   90.00
_cell.angle_gamma   90.00
#
_symmetry.space_group_name_H-M   'P 1'
#
loop_
_entity.id
_entity.type
_entity.pdbx_description
1 polymer ?
#
loop_
_entity_poly.entity_id
_entity_poly.type
_entity_poly.pdbx_seq_one_letter_code
_entity_poly.pdbx_strand_id
1 'polypeptide(L)'
;MDKKISQMTREEKLQALTDYHACKRERHIIHRYVQALRREDAEQTAYFESFGESVHHIVLNVNTYERRLIFGYVDRQFNEYGWISGMLPIVEEIRLDNSNVIHIGQSVNGTYVVTVGWCTGTAGGGSHPSVWEEPIADYKEAVASGIRQLERIYNDAERRSLTDRGNYNPKYIRRLKAGLQEVKRRYTAPQQLSLF
;
A
#
# COMPACT_ATOMS: atom_id res chain seq x y z
N MET A 1 22.03 -24.58 -3.04
CA MET A 1 20.56 -24.40 -3.02
C MET A 1 20.15 -24.74 -1.61
N ASP A 2 19.72 -23.75 -0.84
CA ASP A 2 19.35 -23.98 0.55
C ASP A 2 18.13 -24.89 0.63
N LYS A 3 18.07 -25.71 1.67
CA LYS A 3 16.98 -26.65 1.93
C LYS A 3 15.66 -25.87 2.04
N LYS A 4 14.60 -26.30 1.35
CA LYS A 4 13.28 -25.66 1.48
C LYS A 4 12.78 -25.84 2.90
N ILE A 5 12.07 -24.84 3.42
CA ILE A 5 11.53 -24.88 4.79
C ILE A 5 10.67 -26.14 5.03
N SER A 6 9.88 -26.58 4.05
CA SER A 6 9.03 -27.79 4.16
C SER A 6 9.82 -29.10 4.29
N GLN A 7 11.08 -29.11 3.86
CA GLN A 7 11.97 -30.27 3.98
C GLN A 7 12.73 -30.28 5.31
N MET A 8 12.71 -29.18 6.06
CA MET A 8 13.45 -29.03 7.31
C MET A 8 12.82 -29.81 8.47
N THR A 9 13.66 -30.23 9.41
CA THR A 9 13.20 -30.73 10.71
C THR A 9 12.57 -29.59 11.51
N ARG A 10 11.82 -29.93 12.56
CA ARG A 10 11.20 -28.92 13.42
C ARG A 10 12.24 -27.98 14.03
N GLU A 11 13.36 -28.53 14.49
CA GLU A 11 14.46 -27.78 15.12
C GLU A 11 15.13 -26.83 14.13
N GLU A 12 15.38 -27.28 12.89
CA GLU A 12 15.89 -26.44 11.80
C GLU A 12 14.92 -25.29 11.47
N LYS A 13 13.60 -25.55 11.40
CA LYS A 13 12.58 -24.51 11.17
C LYS A 13 12.57 -23.48 12.29
N LEU A 14 12.63 -23.92 13.55
CA LEU A 14 12.65 -23.03 14.72
C LEU A 14 13.91 -22.15 14.74
N GLN A 15 15.05 -22.70 14.34
CA GLN A 15 16.29 -21.94 14.21
C GLN A 15 16.16 -20.88 13.11
N ALA A 16 15.71 -21.26 11.91
CA ALA A 16 15.51 -20.34 10.80
C ALA A 16 14.53 -19.19 11.13
N LEU A 17 13.47 -19.48 11.90
CA LEU A 17 12.52 -18.47 12.37
C LEU A 17 13.11 -17.52 13.42
N THR A 18 14.06 -18.00 14.22
CA THR A 18 14.76 -17.20 15.22
C THR A 18 15.80 -16.28 14.57
N ASP A 19 16.49 -16.77 13.54
CA ASP A 19 17.50 -16.02 12.79
C ASP A 19 16.88 -14.96 11.87
N TYR A 20 15.59 -15.07 11.56
CA TYR A 20 14.89 -14.09 10.74
C TYR A 20 14.66 -12.77 11.51
N HIS A 21 15.28 -11.69 11.02
CA HIS A 21 15.16 -10.35 11.59
C HIS A 21 13.82 -9.67 11.25
N ALA A 22 12.73 -10.13 11.88
CA ALA A 22 11.40 -9.60 11.67
C ALA A 22 11.23 -8.14 12.12
N CYS A 23 10.65 -7.32 11.23
CA CYS A 23 10.21 -5.97 11.59
C CYS A 23 8.99 -6.03 12.55
N LYS A 24 8.65 -4.91 13.20
CA LYS A 24 7.55 -4.85 14.18
C LYS A 24 6.23 -5.42 13.62
N ARG A 25 5.94 -5.19 12.34
CA ARG A 25 4.72 -5.66 11.67
C ARG A 25 4.73 -7.16 11.41
N GLU A 26 5.89 -7.78 11.26
CA GLU A 26 6.02 -9.21 10.91
C GLU A 26 6.11 -10.14 12.12
N ARG A 27 6.51 -9.62 13.30
CA ARG A 27 6.74 -10.43 14.51
C ARG A 27 5.56 -11.33 14.89
N HIS A 28 4.34 -10.88 14.66
CA HIS A 28 3.14 -11.65 14.98
C HIS A 28 3.01 -12.91 14.12
N ILE A 29 3.47 -12.87 12.86
CA ILE A 29 3.48 -14.00 11.93
C ILE A 29 4.50 -15.04 12.39
N ILE A 30 5.72 -14.58 12.69
CA ILE A 30 6.77 -15.46 13.24
C ILE A 30 6.29 -16.14 14.51
N HIS A 31 5.69 -15.39 15.43
CA HIS A 31 5.18 -15.94 16.68
C HIS A 31 4.11 -17.02 16.45
N ARG A 32 3.13 -16.76 15.57
CA ARG A 32 2.10 -17.75 15.21
C ARG A 32 2.72 -19.01 14.60
N TYR A 33 3.74 -18.85 13.74
CA TYR A 33 4.40 -19.98 13.12
C TYR A 33 5.23 -20.80 14.12
N VAL A 34 6.01 -20.14 14.99
CA VAL A 34 6.72 -20.81 16.10
C VAL A 34 5.75 -21.55 17.01
N GLN A 35 4.59 -20.96 17.33
CA GLN A 35 3.56 -21.63 18.13
C GLN A 35 2.99 -22.86 17.45
N ALA A 36 2.72 -22.82 16.14
CA ALA A 36 2.26 -23.96 15.36
C ALA A 36 3.26 -25.13 15.44
N LEU A 37 4.55 -24.85 15.24
CA LEU A 37 5.62 -25.85 15.33
C LEU A 37 5.76 -26.45 16.73
N ARG A 38 5.65 -25.63 17.78
CA ARG A 38 5.75 -26.09 19.18
C ARG A 38 4.57 -26.95 19.62
N ARG A 39 3.39 -26.70 19.07
CA ARG A 39 2.16 -27.43 19.36
C ARG A 39 1.96 -28.66 18.45
N GLU A 40 2.87 -28.86 17.49
CA GLU A 40 2.74 -29.90 16.45
C GLU A 40 1.42 -29.77 15.68
N ASP A 41 0.98 -28.52 15.48
CA ASP A 41 -0.23 -28.20 14.73
C ASP A 41 0.05 -28.31 13.23
N ALA A 42 -0.27 -29.48 12.66
CA ALA A 42 0.00 -29.80 11.27
C ALA A 42 -0.77 -28.88 10.29
N GLU A 43 -2.00 -28.50 10.64
CA GLU A 43 -2.84 -27.65 9.79
C GLU A 43 -2.27 -26.23 9.72
N GLN A 44 -1.96 -25.64 10.88
CA GLN A 44 -1.42 -24.29 10.94
C GLN A 44 0.01 -24.23 10.37
N THR A 45 0.80 -25.29 10.53
CA THR A 45 2.12 -25.43 9.90
C THR A 45 2.00 -25.50 8.37
N ALA A 46 1.10 -26.34 7.85
CA ALA A 46 0.83 -26.42 6.41
C ALA A 46 0.31 -25.11 5.84
N TYR A 47 -0.51 -24.35 6.59
CA TYR A 47 -0.93 -23.01 6.21
C TYR A 47 0.28 -22.12 5.95
N PHE A 48 1.22 -21.98 6.90
CA PHE A 48 2.41 -21.14 6.73
C PHE A 48 3.30 -21.62 5.59
N GLU A 49 3.57 -22.92 5.52
CA GLU A 49 4.46 -23.50 4.50
C GLU A 49 3.88 -23.41 3.08
N SER A 50 2.57 -23.25 2.93
CA SER A 50 1.94 -23.00 1.63
C SER A 50 2.27 -21.63 1.02
N PHE A 51 2.85 -20.70 1.79
CA PHE A 51 3.16 -19.34 1.33
C PHE A 51 4.59 -19.15 0.81
N GLY A 52 5.43 -20.18 0.84
CA GLY A 52 6.76 -20.07 0.24
C GLY A 52 7.78 -21.07 0.73
N GLU A 53 8.96 -21.01 0.13
CA GLU A 53 10.02 -21.98 0.34
C GLU A 53 11.01 -21.56 1.44
N SER A 54 10.97 -20.29 1.86
CA SER A 54 11.83 -19.70 2.88
C SER A 54 11.00 -18.94 3.91
N VAL A 55 11.55 -18.71 5.10
CA VAL A 55 10.90 -17.88 6.14
C VAL A 55 10.54 -16.50 5.59
N HIS A 56 11.43 -15.90 4.80
CA HIS A 56 11.20 -14.60 4.19
C HIS A 56 10.01 -14.59 3.23
N HIS A 57 9.91 -15.57 2.32
CA HIS A 57 8.76 -15.69 1.42
C HIS A 57 7.47 -15.89 2.20
N ILE A 58 7.47 -16.82 3.17
CA ILE A 58 6.29 -17.10 4.00
C ILE A 58 5.81 -15.84 4.70
N VAL A 59 6.69 -15.13 5.40
CA VAL A 59 6.31 -13.97 6.20
C VAL A 59 5.70 -12.88 5.34
N LEU A 60 6.34 -12.52 4.22
CA LEU A 60 5.84 -11.45 3.36
C LEU A 60 4.56 -11.85 2.61
N ASN A 61 4.46 -13.09 2.14
CA ASN A 61 3.26 -13.56 1.44
C ASN A 61 2.08 -13.72 2.39
N VAL A 62 2.28 -14.23 3.61
CA VAL A 62 1.23 -14.28 4.64
C VAL A 62 0.76 -12.87 4.97
N ASN A 63 1.69 -11.94 5.22
CA ASN A 63 1.35 -10.55 5.54
C ASN A 63 0.52 -9.91 4.41
N THR A 64 0.95 -10.10 3.16
CA THR A 64 0.25 -9.57 1.98
C THR A 64 -1.11 -10.23 1.79
N TYR A 65 -1.20 -11.55 1.92
CA TYR A 65 -2.44 -12.31 1.78
C TYR A 65 -3.47 -11.94 2.85
N GLU A 66 -3.07 -11.91 4.11
CA GLU A 66 -3.98 -11.55 5.21
C GLU A 66 -4.48 -10.10 5.05
N ARG A 67 -3.66 -9.20 4.49
CA ARG A 67 -4.09 -7.85 4.14
C ARG A 67 -5.05 -7.83 2.95
N ARG A 68 -4.80 -8.63 1.92
CA ARG A 68 -5.66 -8.83 0.74
C ARG A 68 -7.08 -9.27 1.09
N LEU A 69 -7.26 -10.04 2.17
CA LEU A 69 -8.59 -10.46 2.64
C LEU A 69 -9.51 -9.28 2.97
N ILE A 70 -8.97 -8.17 3.51
CA ILE A 70 -9.73 -6.94 3.82
C ILE A 70 -10.35 -6.34 2.55
N PHE A 71 -9.66 -6.53 1.42
CA PHE A 71 -10.03 -6.03 0.10
C PHE A 71 -10.82 -7.07 -0.73
N GLY A 72 -11.21 -8.19 -0.12
CA GLY A 72 -12.04 -9.22 -0.73
C GLY A 72 -11.29 -10.20 -1.64
N TYR A 73 -9.96 -10.16 -1.67
CA TYR A 73 -9.17 -11.13 -2.42
C TYR A 73 -8.93 -12.37 -1.56
N VAL A 74 -9.47 -13.51 -1.99
CA VAL A 74 -9.36 -14.81 -1.30
C VAL A 74 -8.41 -15.79 -1.98
N ASP A 75 -7.97 -15.46 -3.20
CA ASP A 75 -7.04 -16.28 -3.98
C ASP A 75 -5.59 -16.15 -3.47
N ARG A 76 -4.83 -17.24 -3.61
CA ARG A 76 -3.38 -17.29 -3.35
C ARG A 76 -2.62 -17.38 -4.67
N GLN A 77 -2.81 -16.40 -5.54
CA GLN A 77 -2.05 -16.32 -6.78
C GLN A 77 -0.63 -15.80 -6.51
N PHE A 78 0.36 -16.62 -6.84
CA PHE A 78 1.77 -16.28 -6.80
C PHE A 78 2.25 -15.96 -8.23
N ASN A 79 3.12 -14.96 -8.37
CA ASN A 79 3.81 -14.71 -9.63
C ASN A 79 4.92 -15.74 -9.89
N GLU A 80 5.63 -15.63 -11.01
CA GLU A 80 6.72 -16.53 -11.41
C GLU A 80 7.88 -16.60 -10.41
N TYR A 81 7.97 -15.63 -9.48
CA TYR A 81 8.97 -15.56 -8.43
C TYR A 81 8.45 -16.03 -7.06
N GLY A 82 7.20 -16.50 -6.98
CA GLY A 82 6.60 -16.97 -5.73
C GLY A 82 6.06 -15.86 -4.83
N TRP A 83 5.77 -14.67 -5.37
CA TRP A 83 5.24 -13.54 -4.60
C TRP A 83 3.76 -13.29 -4.87
N ILE A 84 3.02 -12.97 -3.82
CA ILE A 84 1.64 -12.48 -3.90
C ILE A 84 1.68 -10.97 -4.19
N SER A 85 0.94 -10.51 -5.20
CA SER A 85 0.80 -9.08 -5.50
C SER A 85 -0.13 -8.40 -4.50
N GLY A 86 0.35 -7.32 -3.88
CA GLY A 86 -0.46 -6.41 -3.07
C GLY A 86 -1.05 -5.24 -3.86
N MET A 87 -0.79 -5.14 -5.16
CA MET A 87 -1.21 -3.98 -5.97
C MET A 87 -2.69 -4.04 -6.31
N LEU A 88 -3.36 -2.89 -6.23
CA LEU A 88 -4.76 -2.72 -6.61
C LEU A 88 -4.88 -2.02 -7.97
N PRO A 89 -5.90 -2.34 -8.78
CA PRO A 89 -6.11 -1.67 -10.06
C PRO A 89 -6.53 -0.22 -9.84
N ILE A 90 -5.98 0.68 -10.64
CA ILE A 90 -6.37 2.09 -10.69
C ILE A 90 -7.63 2.20 -11.54
N VAL A 91 -8.70 2.74 -10.95
CA VAL A 91 -9.97 2.98 -11.65
C VAL A 91 -10.12 4.42 -12.12
N GLU A 92 -9.40 5.36 -11.50
CA GLU A 92 -9.37 6.76 -11.93
C GLU A 92 -8.04 7.42 -11.56
N GLU A 93 -7.58 8.32 -12.44
CA GLU A 93 -6.48 9.23 -12.18
C GLU A 93 -6.96 10.68 -12.26
N ILE A 94 -6.91 11.40 -11.15
CA ILE A 94 -7.24 12.82 -11.10
C ILE A 94 -5.92 13.59 -11.22
N ARG A 95 -5.58 13.96 -12.46
CA ARG A 95 -4.30 14.60 -12.81
C ARG A 95 -4.37 16.11 -12.68
N LEU A 96 -3.42 16.69 -11.95
CA LEU A 96 -3.13 18.13 -11.98
C LEU A 96 -2.11 18.44 -13.08
N ASP A 97 -1.12 17.56 -13.25
CA ASP A 97 -0.19 17.51 -14.38
C ASP A 97 0.39 16.09 -14.54
N ASN A 98 1.49 15.94 -15.28
CA ASN A 98 2.10 14.63 -15.55
C ASN A 98 2.67 13.94 -14.30
N SER A 99 3.13 14.72 -13.32
CA SER A 99 3.81 14.21 -12.12
C SER A 99 2.97 14.36 -10.85
N ASN A 100 1.86 15.09 -10.92
CA ASN A 100 0.97 15.37 -9.80
C ASN A 100 -0.41 14.80 -10.09
N VAL A 101 -0.74 13.71 -9.40
CA VAL A 101 -1.91 12.89 -9.71
C VAL A 101 -2.42 12.23 -8.43
N ILE A 102 -3.74 12.18 -8.27
CA ILE A 102 -4.40 11.34 -7.28
C ILE A 102 -4.80 10.04 -7.98
N HIS A 103 -4.29 8.90 -7.51
CA HIS A 103 -4.68 7.59 -7.99
C HIS A 103 -5.79 7.04 -7.09
N ILE A 104 -6.94 6.74 -7.68
CA ILE A 104 -8.03 6.03 -7.02
C ILE A 104 -7.90 4.56 -7.40
N GLY A 105 -7.46 3.74 -6.45
CA GLY A 105 -7.49 2.29 -6.59
C GLY A 105 -8.82 1.73 -6.09
N GLN A 106 -9.30 0.66 -6.70
CA GLN A 106 -10.50 -0.04 -6.24
C GLN A 106 -10.25 -1.54 -6.17
N SER A 107 -10.66 -2.16 -5.07
CA SER A 107 -10.58 -3.60 -4.88
C SER A 107 -11.85 -4.33 -5.32
N VAL A 108 -11.80 -5.66 -5.38
CA VAL A 108 -12.91 -6.50 -5.85
C VAL A 108 -14.18 -6.40 -5.01
N ASN A 109 -14.06 -6.05 -3.72
CA ASN A 109 -15.23 -5.83 -2.86
C ASN A 109 -15.76 -4.38 -2.90
N GLY A 110 -15.26 -3.55 -3.82
CA GLY A 110 -15.68 -2.16 -3.99
C GLY A 110 -14.96 -1.16 -3.09
N THR A 111 -14.09 -1.61 -2.17
CA THR A 111 -13.31 -0.72 -1.29
C THR A 111 -12.28 0.06 -2.10
N TYR A 112 -12.20 1.37 -1.85
CA TYR A 112 -11.24 2.27 -2.45
C TYR A 112 -9.97 2.41 -1.63
N VAL A 113 -8.87 2.73 -2.31
CA VAL A 113 -7.60 3.15 -1.72
C VAL A 113 -7.08 4.34 -2.50
N VAL A 114 -6.26 5.16 -1.85
CA VAL A 114 -5.79 6.41 -2.44
C VAL A 114 -4.30 6.60 -2.22
N THR A 115 -3.58 6.78 -3.32
CA THR A 115 -2.20 7.23 -3.32
C THR A 115 -2.06 8.47 -4.19
N VAL A 116 -0.94 9.18 -4.03
CA VAL A 116 -0.69 10.40 -4.79
C VAL A 116 0.71 10.37 -5.38
N GLY A 117 0.82 10.68 -6.67
CA GLY A 117 2.06 11.12 -7.28
C GLY A 117 2.20 12.62 -7.06
N TRP A 118 3.40 13.08 -6.71
CA TRP A 118 3.68 14.51 -6.55
C TRP A 118 5.09 14.89 -6.99
N CYS A 119 5.23 16.10 -7.50
CA CYS A 119 6.50 16.72 -7.81
C CYS A 119 6.39 18.24 -7.62
N THR A 120 7.31 18.84 -6.88
CA THR A 120 7.30 20.28 -6.54
C THR A 120 8.49 21.04 -7.12
N GLY A 121 9.21 20.44 -8.07
CA GLY A 121 10.44 20.95 -8.64
C GLY A 121 11.35 19.77 -8.99
N THR A 122 12.40 19.58 -8.18
CA THR A 122 13.27 18.40 -8.28
C THR A 122 12.89 17.33 -7.25
N ALA A 123 12.26 17.73 -6.14
CA ALA A 123 11.67 16.78 -5.19
C ALA A 123 10.33 16.25 -5.68
N GLY A 124 10.15 14.93 -5.57
CA GLY A 124 8.92 14.24 -5.88
C GLY A 124 8.85 12.86 -5.24
N GLY A 125 7.69 12.24 -5.33
CA GLY A 125 7.45 10.90 -4.82
C GLY A 125 6.05 10.40 -5.18
N GLY A 126 5.81 9.13 -4.90
CA GLY A 126 4.50 8.52 -5.09
C GLY A 126 4.55 7.02 -4.86
N SER A 127 3.38 6.41 -4.77
CA SER A 127 3.21 4.97 -4.70
C SER A 127 2.03 4.53 -5.56
N HIS A 128 2.08 3.30 -6.03
CA HIS A 128 0.93 2.66 -6.66
C HIS A 128 -0.07 2.22 -5.58
N PRO A 129 -1.41 2.34 -5.79
CA PRO A 129 -2.38 1.88 -4.81
C PRO A 129 -2.24 0.39 -4.50
N SER A 130 -2.25 0.02 -3.22
CA SER A 130 -2.01 -1.34 -2.77
C SER A 130 -2.87 -1.70 -1.55
N VAL A 131 -2.72 -2.92 -1.06
CA VAL A 131 -3.39 -3.38 0.17
C VAL A 131 -2.83 -2.76 1.45
N TRP A 132 -1.75 -1.99 1.36
CA TRP A 132 -1.11 -1.35 2.51
C TRP A 132 -1.73 0.01 2.87
N GLU A 133 -2.46 0.61 1.94
CA GLU A 133 -3.26 1.80 2.16
C GLU A 133 -4.47 1.50 3.05
N GLU A 134 -4.99 2.55 3.70
CA GLU A 134 -6.21 2.42 4.49
C GLU A 134 -7.43 2.26 3.56
N PRO A 135 -8.34 1.31 3.85
CA PRO A 135 -9.53 1.09 3.07
C PRO A 135 -10.53 2.25 3.24
N ILE A 136 -11.09 2.72 2.14
CA ILE A 136 -12.09 3.79 2.10
C ILE A 136 -13.36 3.26 1.42
N ALA A 137 -14.49 3.31 2.14
CA ALA A 137 -15.75 2.77 1.62
C ALA A 137 -16.40 3.67 0.56
N ASP A 138 -16.30 4.99 0.71
CA ASP A 138 -16.98 5.97 -0.14
C ASP A 138 -16.02 6.65 -1.11
N TYR A 139 -16.41 6.74 -2.37
CA TYR A 139 -15.61 7.35 -3.42
C TYR A 139 -15.36 8.85 -3.18
N LYS A 140 -16.36 9.62 -2.71
CA LYS A 140 -16.16 11.06 -2.46
C LYS A 140 -15.14 11.27 -1.35
N GLU A 141 -15.17 10.43 -0.32
CA GLU A 141 -14.15 10.45 0.73
C GLU A 141 -12.77 10.01 0.22
N ALA A 142 -12.69 9.07 -0.72
CA ALA A 142 -11.44 8.72 -1.38
C ALA A 142 -10.82 9.92 -2.10
N VAL A 143 -11.62 10.63 -2.93
CA VAL A 143 -11.15 11.84 -3.61
C VAL A 143 -10.76 12.93 -2.61
N ALA A 144 -11.58 13.16 -1.58
CA ALA A 144 -11.29 14.14 -0.54
C ALA A 144 -9.98 13.80 0.21
N SER A 145 -9.73 12.53 0.49
CA SER A 145 -8.48 12.04 1.09
C SER A 145 -7.27 12.36 0.21
N GLY A 146 -7.34 12.07 -1.09
CA GLY A 146 -6.27 12.39 -2.04
C GLY A 146 -5.97 13.89 -2.12
N ILE A 147 -7.01 14.73 -2.13
CA ILE A 147 -6.88 16.19 -2.09
C ILE A 147 -6.15 16.62 -0.81
N ARG A 148 -6.56 16.13 0.37
CA ARG A 148 -5.91 16.46 1.65
C ARG A 148 -4.45 16.01 1.69
N GLN A 149 -4.12 14.87 1.08
CA GLN A 149 -2.73 14.40 0.98
C GLN A 149 -1.87 15.37 0.16
N LEU A 150 -2.33 15.78 -1.02
CA LEU A 150 -1.62 16.76 -1.84
C LEU A 150 -1.56 18.15 -1.18
N GLU A 151 -2.63 18.61 -0.53
CA GLU A 151 -2.65 19.87 0.22
C GLU A 151 -1.54 19.87 1.29
N ARG A 152 -1.41 18.78 2.06
CA ARG A 152 -0.35 18.63 3.07
C ARG A 152 1.05 18.68 2.45
N ILE A 153 1.26 17.94 1.35
CA ILE A 153 2.55 17.90 0.65
C ILE A 153 2.93 19.28 0.12
N TYR A 154 2.02 19.96 -0.58
CA TYR A 154 2.30 21.27 -1.16
C TYR A 154 2.50 22.36 -0.12
N ASN A 155 1.78 22.31 1.01
CA ASN A 155 2.01 23.22 2.13
C ASN A 155 3.40 22.99 2.76
N ASP A 156 3.84 21.73 2.88
CA ASP A 156 5.19 21.45 3.38
C ASP A 156 6.27 21.92 2.40
N ALA A 157 6.10 21.64 1.10
CA ALA A 157 6.98 22.10 0.04
C ALA A 157 7.09 23.62 -0.03
N GLU A 158 5.98 24.36 0.13
CA GLU A 158 5.99 25.81 0.14
C GLU A 158 6.85 26.36 1.30
N ARG A 159 6.74 25.78 2.50
CA ARG A 159 7.59 26.15 3.64
C ARG A 159 9.07 25.86 3.37
N ARG A 160 9.38 24.70 2.80
CA ARG A 160 10.77 24.31 2.47
C ARG A 160 11.38 25.15 1.35
N SER A 161 10.55 25.69 0.45
CA SER A 161 10.99 26.55 -0.65
C SER A 161 11.61 27.88 -0.19
N LEU A 162 11.45 28.23 1.09
CA LEU A 162 12.13 29.38 1.70
C LEU A 162 13.64 29.16 1.83
N THR A 163 14.08 27.92 2.06
CA THR A 163 15.48 27.56 2.31
C THR A 163 16.09 26.66 1.22
N ASP A 164 15.27 25.91 0.49
CA ASP A 164 15.71 24.98 -0.55
C ASP A 164 14.91 25.19 -1.85
N ARG A 165 15.41 26.08 -2.70
CA ARG A 165 14.78 26.40 -3.99
C ARG A 165 15.17 25.47 -5.12
N GLY A 166 16.20 24.63 -4.91
CA GLY A 166 16.63 23.64 -5.90
C GLY A 166 15.65 22.48 -5.98
N ASN A 167 15.16 22.03 -4.82
CA ASN A 167 14.18 20.96 -4.75
C ASN A 167 12.73 21.45 -4.80
N TYR A 168 12.45 22.61 -4.19
CA TYR A 168 11.09 23.15 -4.04
C TYR A 168 10.96 24.48 -4.78
N ASN A 169 10.35 24.47 -5.97
CA ASN A 169 10.17 25.65 -6.80
C ASN A 169 8.91 26.44 -6.37
N PRO A 170 9.05 27.66 -5.79
CA PRO A 170 7.89 28.40 -5.27
C PRO A 170 6.85 28.75 -6.33
N LYS A 171 7.29 29.06 -7.57
CA LYS A 171 6.36 29.38 -8.68
C LYS A 171 5.55 28.16 -9.08
N TYR A 172 6.19 27.00 -9.15
CA TYR A 172 5.52 25.76 -9.51
C TYR A 172 4.55 25.30 -8.41
N ILE A 173 4.97 25.37 -7.14
CA ILE A 173 4.12 25.02 -5.99
C ILE A 173 2.84 25.88 -5.95
N ARG A 174 2.95 27.20 -6.19
CA ARG A 174 1.76 28.07 -6.28
C ARG A 174 0.80 27.64 -7.39
N ARG A 175 1.30 27.23 -8.55
CA ARG A 175 0.49 26.69 -9.65
C ARG A 175 -0.22 25.40 -9.23
N LEU A 176 0.49 24.48 -8.57
CA LEU A 176 -0.07 23.22 -8.09
C LEU A 176 -1.19 23.45 -7.05
N LYS A 177 -0.98 24.36 -6.09
CA LYS A 177 -2.00 24.73 -5.11
C LYS A 177 -3.25 25.31 -5.77
N ALA A 178 -3.09 26.17 -6.79
CA ALA A 178 -4.23 26.69 -7.55
C ALA A 178 -4.97 25.58 -8.32
N GLY A 179 -4.25 24.69 -9.00
CA GLY A 179 -4.84 23.54 -9.69
C GLY A 179 -5.59 22.60 -8.74
N LEU A 180 -5.05 22.38 -7.53
CA LEU A 180 -5.69 21.55 -6.52
C LEU A 180 -7.00 22.16 -5.99
N GLN A 181 -7.08 23.50 -5.88
CA GLN A 181 -8.36 24.17 -5.54
C GLN A 181 -9.42 23.96 -6.61
N GLU A 182 -9.04 23.91 -7.88
CA GLU A 182 -9.98 23.61 -8.97
C GLU A 182 -10.47 22.16 -8.92
N VAL A 183 -9.57 21.21 -8.68
CA VAL A 183 -9.93 19.80 -8.42
C VAL A 183 -10.91 19.70 -7.25
N LYS A 184 -10.63 20.40 -6.15
CA LYS A 184 -11.51 20.43 -4.97
C LYS A 184 -12.91 20.92 -5.32
N ARG A 185 -13.02 22.05 -6.03
CA ARG A 185 -14.32 22.56 -6.49
C ARG A 185 -15.06 21.54 -7.36
N ARG A 186 -14.38 20.94 -8.33
CA ARG A 186 -15.00 19.98 -9.26
C ARG A 186 -15.54 18.73 -8.55
N TYR A 187 -14.79 18.19 -7.59
CA TYR A 187 -15.10 16.89 -6.99
C TYR A 187 -15.83 16.98 -5.64
N THR A 188 -15.79 18.12 -4.95
CA THR A 188 -16.42 18.28 -3.63
C THR A 188 -17.52 19.35 -3.59
N ALA A 189 -17.79 20.06 -4.68
CA ALA A 189 -18.93 20.99 -4.71
C ALA A 189 -20.26 20.21 -4.61
N PRO A 190 -21.28 20.76 -3.92
CA PRO A 190 -22.63 20.23 -4.00
C PRO A 190 -23.09 20.24 -5.45
N GLN A 191 -23.41 19.07 -6.02
CA GLN A 191 -24.09 19.02 -7.30
C GLN A 191 -25.52 19.52 -7.08
N GLN A 192 -25.86 20.67 -7.67
CA GLN A 192 -27.22 21.14 -7.70
C GLN A 192 -28.01 20.17 -8.59
N LEU A 193 -28.85 19.33 -7.99
CA LEU A 193 -29.80 18.50 -8.74
C LEU A 193 -30.82 19.43 -9.38
N SER A 194 -30.63 19.74 -10.66
CA SER A 194 -31.69 20.33 -11.48
C SER A 194 -32.77 19.26 -11.67
N LEU A 195 -33.88 19.41 -10.96
CA LEU A 195 -35.13 18.73 -11.28
C LEU A 195 -35.57 19.22 -12.66
N PHE A 196 -35.43 18.38 -13.68
CA PHE A 196 -36.14 18.54 -14.94
C PHE A 196 -37.46 17.78 -14.87
#